data_AF-A0A921N9V8-F1
#
_entry.id   AF-A0A921N9V8-F1
#
_cell.length_a   1.000
_cell.length_b   1.000
_cell.length_c   1.000
_cell.angle_alpha   90.00
_cell.angle_beta   90.00
_cell.angle_gamma   90.00
#
_symmetry.space_group_name_H-M   'P 1'
#
loop_
_entity.id
_entity.type
_entity.pdbx_description
1 polymer ?
#
loop_
_entity_poly.entity_id
_entity_poly.type
_entity_poly.pdbx_seq_one_letter_code
_entity_poly.pdbx_strand_id
1 'polypeptide(L)' 'MAIWYEVQQDESIEQCLTRMKQDGYIAVARREEPIFQLVDGEPQLLRQKIEFKALATEE' A
#
# COMPACT_ATOMS: atom_id res chain seq x y z
N MET A 1 8.06 -15.80 -0.49
CA MET A 1 7.11 -15.16 -1.45
C MET A 1 6.85 -13.74 -0.96
N ALA A 2 7.00 -12.72 -1.80
CA ALA A 2 6.78 -11.33 -1.40
C ALA A 2 5.35 -10.90 -1.73
N ILE A 3 4.68 -10.20 -0.82
CA ILE A 3 3.29 -9.75 -0.96
C ILE A 3 3.27 -8.22 -0.97
N TRP A 4 2.31 -7.62 -1.66
CA TRP A 4 2.12 -6.16 -1.63
C TRP A 4 0.92 -5.82 -0.77
N TYR A 5 1.11 -4.92 0.19
CA TYR A 5 0.06 -4.39 1.05
C TYR A 5 -0.27 -2.97 0.60
N GLU A 6 -1.46 -2.77 0.06
CA GLU A 6 -1.99 -1.42 -0.19
C GLU A 6 -2.44 -0.81 1.14
N VAL A 7 -2.02 0.43 1.40
CA VAL A 7 -2.55 1.23 2.50
C VAL A 7 -3.99 1.60 2.14
N GLN A 8 -4.95 1.11 2.94
CA GLN A 8 -6.37 1.40 2.74
C GLN A 8 -6.63 2.90 2.94
N GLN A 9 -7.63 3.45 2.26
CA GLN A 9 -7.95 4.88 2.35
C GLN A 9 -8.36 5.32 3.76
N ASP A 10 -8.93 4.41 4.55
CA ASP A 10 -9.35 4.64 5.94
C ASP A 10 -8.25 4.24 6.96
N GLU A 11 -7.08 3.83 6.49
CA GLU A 11 -6.00 3.30 7.32
C GLU A 11 -4.76 4.21 7.24
N SER A 12 -4.13 4.47 8.39
CA SER A 12 -2.84 5.18 8.41
C SER A 12 -1.69 4.22 8.04
N ILE A 13 -0.58 4.78 7.55
CA ILE A 13 0.64 4.00 7.23
C ILE A 13 1.06 3.11 8.42
N GLU A 14 1.00 3.65 9.63
CA GLU A 14 1.36 2.93 10.87
C GLU A 14 0.43 1.75 11.16
N GLN A 15 -0.85 1.88 10.86
CA GLN A 15 -1.83 0.80 10.99
C GLN A 15 -1.58 -0.29 9.95
N CYS A 16 -1.29 0.08 8.70
CA CYS A 16 -0.92 -0.88 7.66
C CYS A 16 0.32 -1.69 8.07
N LEU A 17 1.37 -1.02 8.58
CA LEU A 17 2.59 -1.67 9.05
C LEU A 17 2.34 -2.57 10.26
N THR A 18 1.45 -2.16 11.17
CA THR A 18 1.04 -2.96 12.32
C THR A 18 0.32 -4.24 11.87
N ARG A 19 -0.62 -4.13 10.92
CA ARG A 19 -1.30 -5.29 10.33
C ARG A 19 -0.29 -6.25 9.70
N MET A 20 0.61 -5.74 8.86
CA MET A 20 1.65 -6.55 8.24
C MET A 20 2.45 -7.34 9.27
N LYS A 21 2.86 -6.72 10.38
CA LYS A 21 3.56 -7.41 11.47
C LYS A 21 2.70 -8.47 12.16
N GLN A 22 1.41 -8.20 12.39
CA GLN A 22 0.48 -9.17 12.97
C GLN A 22 0.27 -10.39 12.06
N ASP A 23 0.28 -10.18 10.74
CA ASP A 23 0.24 -11.23 9.73
C ASP A 23 1.60 -11.96 9.56
N GLY A 24 2.64 -11.60 10.31
CA GLY A 24 3.98 -12.22 10.21
C GLY A 24 4.82 -11.72 9.04
N TYR A 25 4.54 -10.51 8.55
CA TYR A 25 5.28 -9.87 7.47
C TYR A 25 6.02 -8.61 7.89
N ILE A 26 7.16 -8.36 7.25
CA ILE A 26 7.93 -7.13 7.40
C ILE A 26 7.97 -6.34 6.09
N ALA A 27 7.79 -5.03 6.19
CA ALA A 27 7.90 -4.13 5.05
C ALA A 27 9.39 -3.98 4.65
N VAL A 28 9.72 -4.28 3.40
CA VAL A 28 11.09 -4.19 2.84
C VAL A 28 11.21 -3.15 1.73
N ALA A 29 10.10 -2.69 1.15
CA ALA A 29 10.08 -1.58 0.20
C ALA A 29 8.75 -0.84 0.26
N ARG A 30 8.73 0.42 -0.20
CA ARG A 30 7.53 1.26 -0.36
C ARG A 30 7.45 1.74 -1.80
N ARG A 31 6.25 1.73 -2.37
CA ARG A 31 5.93 2.30 -3.68
C ARG A 31 4.75 3.26 -3.53
N GLU A 32 4.82 4.39 -4.21
CA GLU A 32 3.75 5.38 -4.23
C GLU A 32 3.41 5.70 -5.68
N GLU A 33 2.16 5.48 -6.06
CA GLU A 33 1.67 5.69 -7.42
C GLU A 33 0.50 6.66 -7.41
N PRO A 34 0.57 7.77 -8.18
CA PRO A 34 -0.59 8.61 -8.41
C PRO A 34 -1.58 7.87 -9.30
N ILE A 35 -2.78 7.64 -8.80
CA ILE A 35 -3.88 7.08 -9.55
C ILE A 35 -4.67 8.23 -10.14
N PHE A 36 -4.82 8.22 -11.46
CA PHE A 36 -5.63 9.16 -12.20
C PHE A 36 -6.94 8.50 -12.61
N GLN A 37 -8.02 9.25 -12.57
CA GLN A 37 -9.32 8.85 -13.08
C GLN A 37 -9.71 9.76 -14.23
N LEU A 38 -10.27 9.19 -15.28
CA LEU A 38 -10.89 9.96 -16.36
C LEU A 38 -12.26 10.44 -15.88
N VAL A 39 -12.40 11.75 -15.69
CA VAL A 39 -13.66 12.40 -15.34
C VAL A 39 -13.95 13.39 -16.46
N ASP A 40 -15.07 13.21 -17.15
CA ASP A 40 -15.47 14.01 -18.32
C ASP A 40 -14.46 14.00 -19.48
N GLY A 41 -13.66 12.93 -19.59
CA GLY A 41 -12.63 12.80 -20.62
C GLY A 41 -11.29 13.45 -20.27
N GLU A 42 -11.19 14.11 -19.11
CA GLU A 42 -9.94 14.68 -18.60
C GLU A 42 -9.33 13.79 -17.50
N PRO A 43 -8.01 13.53 -17.53
CA PRO A 43 -7.34 12.78 -16.47
C PRO A 43 -7.21 13.65 -15.21
N GLN A 44 -8.02 13.36 -14.20
CA GLN A 44 -7.95 14.01 -12.89
C GLN A 44 -7.21 13.12 -11.89
N LEU A 45 -6.39 13.73 -11.03
CA LEU A 45 -5.72 13.01 -9.94
C LEU A 45 -6.77 12.53 -8.94
N LEU A 46 -6.95 11.20 -8.83
CA LEU A 46 -7.95 10.60 -7.95
C LEU A 46 -7.39 10.44 -6.53
N ARG A 47 -6.27 9.73 -6.41
CA ARG A 47 -5.62 9.47 -5.11
C ARG A 47 -4.17 9.04 -5.28
N GLN A 48 -3.38 9.18 -4.23
CA GLN A 48 -2.06 8.55 -4.15
C GLN A 48 -2.21 7.16 -3.53
N LYS A 49 -1.94 6.13 -4.32
CA LYS A 49 -1.91 4.75 -3.86
C LYS A 49 -0.54 4.45 -3.26
N ILE A 50 -0.51 4.01 -2.01
CA ILE A 50 0.71 3.64 -1.29
C ILE A 50 0.71 2.13 -1.09
N GLU A 51 1.78 1.46 -1.49
CA GLU A 51 1.96 0.02 -1.33
C GLU A 51 3.28 -0.32 -0.64
N PHE A 52 3.23 -1.24 0.31
CA PHE A 52 4.41 -1.81 0.96
C PHE A 52 4.69 -3.22 0.46
N LYS A 53 5.93 -3.46 0.02
CA LYS A 53 6.40 -4.82 -0.26
C LYS A 53 6.71 -5.51 1.06
N ALA A 54 6.07 -6.63 1.27
CA ALA A 54 6.10 -7.42 2.49
C ALA A 54 6.85 -8.73 2.23
N LEU A 55 7.78 -9.10 3.11
CA LEU A 55 8.37 -10.45 3.15
C LEU A 55 7.88 -11.16 4.41
N ALA A 56 7.60 -12.46 4.27
CA ALA A 56 7.30 -13.30 5.43
C ALA A 56 8.53 -13.32 6.32
N THR A 57 8.33 -13.04 7.60
CA THR A 57 9.31 -13.35 8.63
C THR A 57 9.12 -14.82 8.97
N GLU A 58 10.06 -15.65 8.51
CA GLU A 58 10.28 -16.95 9.14
C GLU A 58 10.98 -16.64 10.47
N GLU A 59 10.22 -16.79 11.56
CA GLU A 59 10.77 -16.77 12.92
C GLU A 59 11.43 -18.13 13.23
#